data_AF-A0A3S2B4T0-F1
#
_entry.id   AF-A0A3S2B4T0-F1
#
_cell.length_a   1.000
_cell.length_b   1.000
_cell.length_c   1.000
_cell.angle_alpha   90.00
_cell.angle_beta   90.00
_cell.angle_gamma   90.00
#
_symmetry.space_group_name_H-M   'P 1'
#
loop_
_entity.id
_entity.type
_entity.pdbx_description
1 polymer ?
#
loop_
_entity_poly.entity_id
_entity_poly.type
_entity_poly.pdbx_seq_one_letter_code
_entity_poly.pdbx_strand_id
1 'polypeptide(L)'
;PELGTTSILQQINVFRGDMDKRGGWGSHDMASWQGFFDEIHKIGQITAPVKAEDVCTNDLIGPANDFDKAKVKADADGVKLSEGFAALDVEKIKTHLFDSAIK
;
A
#
# COMPACT_ATOMS: atom_id res chain seq x y z
N PRO A 1 2.05 -22.18 3.78
CA PRO A 1 2.30 -20.78 4.27
C PRO A 1 2.96 -19.94 3.17
N GLU A 2 3.91 -20.50 2.43
CA GLU A 2 4.63 -19.80 1.34
C GLU A 2 3.71 -19.14 0.31
N LEU A 3 2.78 -19.88 -0.33
CA LEU A 3 1.84 -19.29 -1.31
C LEU A 3 1.06 -18.09 -0.75
N GLY A 4 0.63 -18.17 0.51
CA GLY A 4 -0.06 -17.07 1.19
C GLY A 4 0.87 -15.87 1.42
N THR A 5 2.10 -16.12 1.87
CA THR A 5 3.15 -15.10 2.03
C THR A 5 3.47 -14.42 0.70
N THR A 6 3.66 -15.19 -0.37
CA THR A 6 3.88 -14.67 -1.73
C THR A 6 2.72 -13.79 -2.18
N SER A 7 1.48 -14.26 -2.01
CA SER A 7 0.28 -13.49 -2.38
C SER A 7 0.20 -12.15 -1.63
N ILE A 8 0.47 -12.15 -0.32
CA ILE A 8 0.46 -10.93 0.48
C ILE A 8 1.59 -9.98 0.05
N LEU A 9 2.79 -10.47 -0.21
CA LEU A 9 3.91 -9.64 -0.67
C LEU A 9 3.63 -8.99 -2.03
N GLN A 10 3.01 -9.72 -2.96
CA GLN A 10 2.57 -9.18 -4.25
C GLN A 10 1.53 -8.07 -4.05
N GLN A 11 0.51 -8.31 -3.22
CA GLN A 11 -0.51 -7.32 -2.91
C GLN A 11 0.08 -6.07 -2.26
N ILE A 12 0.96 -6.25 -1.28
CA ILE A 12 1.66 -5.14 -0.59
C ILE A 12 2.46 -4.32 -1.59
N ASN A 13 3.14 -4.94 -2.55
CA ASN A 13 3.90 -4.20 -3.56
C ASN A 13 3.00 -3.27 -4.41
N VAL A 14 1.75 -3.69 -4.69
CA VAL A 14 0.79 -2.89 -5.47
C VAL A 14 0.11 -1.84 -4.60
N PHE A 15 -0.45 -2.25 -3.45
CA PHE A 15 -1.33 -1.39 -2.66
C PHE A 15 -0.60 -0.43 -1.73
N ARG A 16 0.63 -0.73 -1.28
CA ARG A 16 1.37 0.18 -0.39
C ARG A 16 1.81 1.46 -1.09
N GLY A 17 1.97 1.41 -2.41
CA GLY A 17 2.57 2.47 -3.22
C GLY A 17 4.06 2.71 -2.92
N ASP A 18 4.59 3.82 -3.41
CA ASP A 18 5.97 4.25 -3.16
C ASP A 18 6.05 5.02 -1.84
N MET A 19 6.47 4.35 -0.76
CA MET A 19 6.53 4.93 0.59
C MET A 19 7.56 6.06 0.72
N ASP A 20 8.60 6.07 -0.11
CA ASP A 20 9.65 7.10 -0.06
C ASP A 20 9.16 8.44 -0.60
N LYS A 21 8.08 8.44 -1.40
CA LYS A 21 7.48 9.64 -2.01
C LYS A 21 6.21 10.13 -1.31
N ARG A 22 5.73 9.43 -0.28
CA ARG A 22 4.43 9.70 0.37
C ARG A 22 4.60 10.32 1.75
N GLY A 23 3.57 11.01 2.23
CA GLY A 23 3.52 11.61 3.58
C GLY A 23 3.28 10.62 4.72
N GLY A 24 3.34 9.30 4.45
CA GLY A 24 2.99 8.23 5.38
C GLY A 24 1.91 7.29 4.83
N TRP A 25 1.52 6.31 5.64
CA TRP A 25 0.43 5.39 5.32
C TRP A 25 -0.88 6.15 5.14
N GLY A 26 -1.62 5.83 4.08
CA GLY A 26 -2.90 6.48 3.74
C GLY A 26 -2.77 7.82 3.03
N SER A 27 -1.55 8.34 2.78
CA SER A 27 -1.35 9.59 2.06
C SER A 27 -2.00 9.54 0.66
N HIS A 28 -2.82 10.54 0.36
CA HIS A 28 -3.41 10.76 -0.95
C HIS A 28 -2.43 11.51 -1.85
N ASP A 29 -2.17 11.00 -3.05
CA ASP A 29 -1.57 11.78 -4.13
C ASP A 29 -2.68 12.57 -4.81
N MET A 30 -2.75 13.87 -4.50
CA MET A 30 -3.83 14.73 -4.99
C MET A 30 -3.84 14.86 -6.51
N ALA A 31 -2.68 14.80 -7.18
CA ALA A 31 -2.62 14.88 -8.64
C ALA A 31 -3.17 13.60 -9.28
N SER A 32 -2.84 12.44 -8.73
CA SER A 32 -3.40 11.16 -9.17
C SER A 32 -4.92 11.09 -8.96
N TRP A 33 -5.44 11.57 -7.83
CA TRP A 33 -6.89 11.65 -7.58
C TRP A 33 -7.60 12.60 -8.53
N GLN A 34 -7.03 13.78 -8.78
CA GLN A 34 -7.62 14.70 -9.74
C GLN A 34 -7.66 14.09 -11.15
N GLY A 35 -6.56 13.45 -11.59
CA GLY A 35 -6.53 12.76 -12.87
C GLY A 35 -7.56 11.63 -12.97
N PHE A 36 -7.80 10.88 -11.90
CA PHE A 36 -8.89 9.89 -11.86
C PHE A 36 -10.26 10.54 -12.06
N PHE A 37 -10.58 11.60 -11.31
CA PHE A 37 -11.86 12.31 -11.43
C PHE A 37 -12.07 12.93 -12.81
N ASP A 38 -11.01 13.48 -13.40
CA ASP A 38 -11.02 14.05 -14.75
C ASP A 38 -11.30 12.98 -15.81
N GLU A 39 -10.64 11.81 -15.73
CA GLU A 39 -10.84 10.74 -16.70
C GLU A 39 -12.24 10.10 -16.58
N ILE A 40 -12.77 9.90 -15.37
CA ILE A 40 -14.13 9.35 -15.23
C ILE A 40 -15.21 10.33 -15.68
N HIS A 41 -14.97 11.65 -15.59
CA HIS A 41 -15.84 12.67 -16.17
C HIS A 41 -15.78 12.65 -17.69
N LYS A 42 -14.57 12.61 -18.26
CA LYS A 42 -14.32 12.57 -19.71
C LYS A 42 -14.96 11.37 -20.41
N ILE A 43 -14.97 10.20 -19.78
CA ILE A 43 -15.64 9.01 -20.34
C ILE A 43 -17.16 8.98 -20.09
N GLY A 44 -17.70 9.99 -19.39
CA GLY A 44 -19.13 10.13 -19.10
C GLY A 44 -19.64 9.23 -17.97
N GLN A 45 -18.75 8.66 -17.14
CA GLN A 45 -19.17 7.87 -15.97
C GLN A 45 -19.79 8.76 -14.88
N ILE A 46 -19.36 10.03 -14.80
CA ILE A 46 -20.00 11.09 -14.03
C ILE A 46 -20.31 12.29 -14.93
N THR A 47 -21.34 13.06 -14.58
CA THR A 47 -21.79 14.20 -15.40
C THR A 47 -21.25 15.55 -14.93
N ALA A 48 -20.93 15.67 -13.64
CA ALA A 48 -20.35 16.86 -13.05
C ALA A 48 -18.87 16.61 -12.68
N PRO A 49 -17.97 17.60 -12.88
CA PRO A 49 -16.58 17.47 -12.47
C PRO A 49 -16.48 17.42 -10.94
N VAL A 50 -15.49 16.67 -10.44
CA VAL A 50 -15.17 16.57 -9.01
C VAL A 50 -13.76 17.12 -8.81
N LYS A 51 -13.59 18.02 -7.84
CA LYS A 51 -12.26 18.43 -7.39
C LYS A 51 -11.79 17.46 -6.33
N ALA A 52 -10.55 16.98 -6.45
CA ALA A 52 -9.99 16.04 -5.48
C ALA A 52 -9.96 16.63 -4.06
N GLU A 53 -9.69 17.93 -3.91
CA GLU A 53 -9.66 18.61 -2.61
C GLU A 53 -11.01 18.64 -1.87
N ASP A 54 -12.13 18.49 -2.59
CA ASP A 54 -13.46 18.47 -1.96
C ASP A 54 -13.77 17.12 -1.29
N VAL A 55 -13.03 16.06 -1.62
CA VAL A 55 -13.31 14.68 -1.19
C VAL A 55 -12.09 13.95 -0.60
N CYS A 56 -10.89 14.48 -0.78
CA CYS A 56 -9.65 13.94 -0.25
C CYS A 56 -8.89 15.01 0.54
N THR A 57 -8.35 14.62 1.70
CA THR A 57 -7.46 15.46 2.51
C THR A 57 -6.31 14.63 3.08
N ASN A 58 -5.17 15.29 3.30
CA ASN A 58 -4.03 14.72 4.01
C ASN A 58 -3.83 15.30 5.41
N ASP A 59 -4.74 16.15 5.91
CA ASP A 59 -4.58 16.88 7.17
C ASP A 59 -4.38 15.96 8.38
N LEU A 60 -5.01 14.78 8.34
CA LEU A 60 -4.93 13.78 9.41
C LEU A 60 -3.82 12.75 9.19
N ILE A 61 -3.17 12.72 8.02
CA ILE A 61 -2.18 11.69 7.69
C ILE A 61 -0.93 11.83 8.54
N GLY A 62 -0.41 13.04 8.72
CA GLY A 62 0.76 13.30 9.57
C GLY A 62 0.53 12.80 11.00
N PRO A 63 -0.49 13.33 11.72
CA PRO A 63 -0.82 12.88 13.07
C PRO A 63 -1.13 11.38 13.16
N ALA A 64 -1.84 10.80 12.18
CA ALA A 64 -2.13 9.36 12.17
C ALA A 64 -0.88 8.49 11.98
N ASN A 65 0.21 9.04 11.43
CA ASN A 65 1.49 8.37 11.24
C ASN A 65 2.51 8.67 12.36
N ASP A 66 2.13 9.41 13.39
CA ASP A 66 2.96 9.72 14.57
C ASP A 66 2.78 8.71 15.72
N PHE A 67 2.41 7.47 15.38
CA PHE A 67 2.41 6.37 16.33
C PHE A 67 3.85 5.94 16.67
N ASP A 68 3.99 5.22 17.78
CA ASP A 68 5.28 4.67 18.20
C ASP A 68 5.76 3.55 17.26
N LYS A 69 6.49 3.95 16.20
CA LYS A 69 7.05 3.05 15.18
C LYS A 69 8.04 2.06 15.78
N ALA A 70 8.77 2.46 16.83
CA ALA A 70 9.74 1.60 17.49
C ALA A 70 9.03 0.49 18.27
N LYS A 71 7.96 0.83 19.00
CA LYS A 71 7.10 -0.15 19.66
C LYS A 71 6.42 -1.09 18.66
N VAL A 72 5.85 -0.57 17.57
CA VAL A 72 5.23 -1.41 16.53
C VAL A 72 6.24 -2.41 15.97
N LYS A 73 7.47 -1.96 15.69
CA LYS A 73 8.54 -2.85 15.23
C LYS A 73 8.90 -3.90 16.29
N ALA A 74 9.10 -3.49 17.55
CA ALA A 74 9.44 -4.41 18.63
C ALA A 74 8.35 -5.45 18.88
N ASP A 75 7.09 -5.03 18.88
CA ASP A 75 5.93 -5.91 19.02
C ASP A 75 5.87 -6.91 17.86
N ALA A 76 6.13 -6.48 16.62
CA ALA A 76 6.16 -7.35 15.44
C ALA A 76 7.34 -8.35 15.47
N ASP A 77 8.55 -7.87 15.79
CA ASP A 77 9.76 -8.70 15.88
C ASP A 77 9.65 -9.74 17.02
N GLY A 78 8.89 -9.42 18.08
CA GLY A 78 8.64 -10.31 19.21
C GLY A 78 7.63 -11.44 18.94
N VAL A 79 6.91 -11.41 17.82
CA VAL A 79 5.93 -12.46 17.48
C VAL A 79 6.65 -13.77 17.16
N LYS A 80 6.40 -14.80 17.97
CA LYS A 80 6.85 -16.16 17.67
C LYS A 80 6.05 -16.74 16.51
N LEU A 81 6.70 -16.91 15.36
CA LEU A 81 6.12 -17.59 14.21
C LEU A 81 5.93 -19.09 14.49
N SER A 82 4.91 -19.69 13.87
CA SER A 82 4.81 -21.14 13.79
C SER A 82 5.94 -21.69 12.90
N GLU A 83 6.30 -22.96 13.10
CA GLU A 83 7.41 -23.61 12.39
C GLU A 83 7.36 -23.42 10.87
N GLY A 84 6.19 -23.58 10.27
CA GLY A 84 6.00 -23.42 8.83
C GLY A 84 6.18 -21.99 8.32
N PHE A 85 5.97 -20.95 9.13
CA PHE A 85 6.25 -19.56 8.75
C PHE A 85 7.70 -19.17 9.06
N ALA A 86 8.25 -19.68 10.16
CA ALA A 86 9.65 -19.44 10.54
C ALA A 86 10.65 -20.05 9.53
N ALA A 87 10.26 -21.13 8.85
CA ALA A 87 11.07 -21.78 7.83
C ALA A 87 11.07 -21.08 6.46
N LEU A 88 10.26 -20.03 6.26
CA LEU A 88 10.18 -19.34 4.97
C LEU A 88 11.37 -18.41 4.76
N ASP A 89 12.00 -18.52 3.59
CA ASP A 89 12.96 -17.53 3.11
C ASP A 89 12.23 -16.41 2.35
N VAL A 90 11.87 -15.36 3.08
CA VAL A 90 11.12 -14.22 2.53
C VAL A 90 11.90 -13.47 1.45
N GLU A 91 13.23 -13.40 1.55
CA GLU A 91 14.04 -12.72 0.54
C GLU A 91 14.08 -13.51 -0.76
N LYS A 92 14.21 -14.84 -0.68
CA LYS A 92 14.06 -15.72 -1.86
C LYS A 92 12.67 -15.64 -2.48
N ILE A 93 11.61 -15.54 -1.67
CA ILE A 93 10.25 -15.32 -2.21
C ILE A 93 10.18 -14.00 -2.99
N LYS A 94 10.78 -12.91 -2.47
CA LYS A 94 10.81 -11.60 -3.14
C LYS A 94 11.58 -11.60 -4.46
N THR A 95 12.62 -12.42 -4.62
CA THR A 95 13.37 -12.48 -5.90
C THR A 95 12.55 -13.09 -7.04
N HIS A 96 11.55 -13.91 -6.72
CA HIS A 96 10.67 -14.58 -7.68
C HIS A 96 9.24 -14.01 -7.70
N LEU A 97 9.03 -12.84 -7.08
CA LEU A 97 7.70 -12.29 -6.78
C LEU A 97 6.82 -12.10 -8.03
N PHE A 98 7.44 -11.86 -9.19
CA PHE A 98 6.76 -11.56 -10.45
C PHE A 98 7.02 -12.57 -11.56
N ASP A 99 7.62 -13.73 -11.25
CA ASP A 99 7.92 -14.76 -12.27
C ASP A 99 6.65 -15.28 -12.95
N SER A 100 5.49 -15.15 -12.30
CA SER A 100 4.18 -15.52 -12.82
C SER A 100 3.37 -14.33 -13.37
N ALA A 101 3.94 -13.14 -13.47
CA ALA A 101 3.25 -11.99 -14.05
C ALA A 101 3.05 -12.21 -15.56
N ILE A 102 1.82 -12.00 -16.05
CA ILE A 102 1.52 -12.06 -17.48
C ILE A 102 2.12 -10.80 -18.14
N LYS A 103 2.87 -11.00 -19.23
CA LYS A 103 3.47 -9.93 -20.03
C LYS A 103 2.46 -9.24 -20.94
#